data_AF-A0A3C2CWM3-F1
#
_entry.id   AF-A0A3C2CWM3-F1
#
_cell.length_a   1.000
_cell.length_b   1.000
_cell.length_c   1.000
_cell.angle_alpha   90.00
_cell.angle_beta   90.00
_cell.angle_gamma   90.00
#
_symmetry.space_group_name_H-M   'P 1'
#
loop_
_entity.id
_entity.type
_entity.pdbx_description
1 polymer ?
#
loop_
_entity_poly.entity_id
_entity_poly.type
_entity_poly.pdbx_seq_one_letter_code
_entity_poly.pdbx_strand_id
1 'polypeptide(L)'
;MATALSIIPGIGQLYNKQYVKGIAFLILTGAFFGVFADLLNMGLWGLFTLGEKIPRDHSIFLMVEGILAVIVLVFGLGFYLYNLRDAYNNGLKRDTGERLSSVKEQYHNLIDNGFPYLIMSPGFLLLVFVVIFPILFVVLLAFTNYDLYHSPP
;
A
#
# COMPACT_ATOMS: atom_id res chain seq x y z
N MET A 1 10.88 4.47 -24.52
CA MET A 1 11.90 3.98 -23.56
C MET A 1 11.70 4.49 -22.12
N ALA A 2 10.64 5.27 -21.82
CA ALA A 2 10.37 5.76 -20.46
C ALA A 2 9.71 4.73 -19.51
N THR A 3 9.05 3.69 -20.05
CA THR A 3 8.40 2.64 -19.27
C THR A 3 9.37 1.71 -18.54
N ALA A 4 10.58 1.50 -19.08
CA ALA A 4 11.56 0.59 -18.50
C ALA A 4 12.24 1.14 -17.22
N LEU A 5 12.30 2.47 -17.04
CA LEU A 5 12.86 3.09 -15.83
C LEU A 5 11.82 3.35 -14.71
N SER A 6 10.53 3.12 -14.98
CA SER A 6 9.46 3.32 -13.99
C SER A 6 9.23 2.10 -13.09
N ILE A 7 10.06 1.05 -13.19
CA ILE A 7 9.98 -0.14 -12.34
C ILE A 7 10.22 0.21 -10.86
N ILE A 8 11.00 1.26 -10.59
CA ILE A 8 11.20 1.81 -9.24
C ILE A 8 10.38 3.11 -9.11
N PRO A 9 9.40 3.17 -8.18
CA PRO A 9 8.65 4.39 -7.90
C PRO A 9 9.62 5.54 -7.60
N GLY A 10 9.44 6.68 -8.28
CA GLY A 10 10.26 7.89 -8.09
C GLY A 10 11.43 8.10 -9.06
N ILE A 11 12.04 7.04 -9.63
CA ILE A 11 13.12 7.21 -10.63
C ILE A 11 12.58 7.72 -11.98
N GLY A 12 11.39 7.28 -12.38
CA GLY A 12 10.72 7.78 -13.59
C GLY A 12 10.37 9.28 -13.54
N GLN A 13 10.04 9.80 -12.35
CA GLN A 13 9.75 11.23 -12.15
C GLN A 13 11.02 12.08 -12.07
N LEU A 14 12.11 11.54 -11.51
CA LEU A 14 13.44 12.14 -11.56
C LEU A 14 13.94 12.27 -13.01
N TYR A 15 13.73 11.25 -13.84
CA TYR A 15 14.06 11.29 -15.25
C TYR A 15 13.30 12.38 -16.00
N ASN A 16 12.05 12.64 -15.59
CA ASN A 16 11.17 13.69 -16.14
C ASN A 16 11.45 15.11 -15.62
N LYS A 17 12.59 15.35 -14.96
CA LYS A 17 12.98 16.64 -14.36
C LYS A 17 12.02 17.16 -13.28
N GLN A 18 11.11 16.33 -12.76
CA GLN A 18 10.27 16.66 -11.62
C GLN A 18 10.95 16.18 -10.32
N TYR A 19 12.10 16.77 -10.01
CA TYR A 19 12.95 16.37 -8.87
C TYR A 19 12.21 16.36 -7.52
N VAL A 20 11.37 17.37 -7.27
CA VAL A 20 10.61 17.47 -6.02
C VAL A 20 9.63 16.31 -5.85
N LYS A 21 8.88 15.94 -6.90
CA LYS A 21 7.97 14.80 -6.85
C LYS A 21 8.72 13.49 -6.75
N GLY A 22 9.75 13.30 -7.59
CA GLY A 22 10.54 12.08 -7.58
C GLY A 22 11.19 11.79 -6.23
N ILE A 23 11.71 12.81 -5.55
CA ILE A 23 12.25 12.69 -4.18
C ILE A 23 11.14 12.37 -3.18
N ALA A 24 10.00 13.05 -3.23
CA ALA A 24 8.88 12.78 -2.32
C ALA A 24 8.35 11.34 -2.46
N PHE A 25 8.20 10.85 -3.69
CA PHE A 25 7.77 9.48 -3.97
C PHE A 25 8.82 8.44 -3.55
N LEU A 26 10.12 8.73 -3.73
CA LEU A 26 11.20 7.88 -3.20
C LEU A 26 11.17 7.79 -1.68
N ILE A 27 11.03 8.92 -0.98
CA ILE A 27 10.93 8.96 0.49
C ILE A 27 9.71 8.17 0.95
N LEU A 28 8.54 8.37 0.31
CA LEU A 28 7.31 7.69 0.69
C LEU A 28 7.42 6.17 0.46
N THR A 29 8.03 5.76 -0.65
CA THR A 29 8.30 4.35 -0.94
C THR A 29 9.29 3.76 0.06
N GLY A 30 10.39 4.46 0.36
CA GLY A 30 11.36 4.05 1.36
C GLY A 30 10.77 3.95 2.77
N ALA A 31 9.92 4.89 3.16
CA ALA A 31 9.21 4.88 4.43
C ALA A 31 8.18 3.75 4.50
N PHE A 32 7.45 3.49 3.40
CA PHE A 32 6.51 2.38 3.30
C PHE A 32 7.23 1.04 3.52
N PHE A 33 8.29 0.78 2.76
CA PHE A 33 9.05 -0.45 2.95
C PHE A 33 9.77 -0.48 4.30
N GLY A 34 10.27 0.65 4.83
CA GLY A 34 10.93 0.67 6.15
C GLY A 34 9.98 0.34 7.31
N VAL A 35 8.76 0.88 7.28
CA VAL A 35 7.76 0.67 8.35
C VAL A 35 7.06 -0.68 8.20
N PHE A 36 6.78 -1.10 6.97
CA PHE A 36 6.02 -2.32 6.71
C PHE A 36 6.90 -3.52 6.32
N ALA A 37 8.22 -3.41 6.24
CA ALA A 37 9.10 -4.53 5.90
C ALA A 37 8.92 -5.69 6.87
N ASP A 38 8.93 -5.43 8.17
CA ASP A 38 8.79 -6.47 9.18
C ASP A 38 7.39 -7.11 9.12
N LEU A 39 6.34 -6.29 8.95
CA LEU A 39 4.96 -6.76 8.79
C LEU A 39 4.77 -7.58 7.51
N LEU A 40 5.33 -7.14 6.38
CA LEU A 40 5.23 -7.85 5.11
C LEU A 40 6.07 -9.11 5.11
N ASN A 41 7.27 -9.09 5.71
CA ASN A 41 8.10 -10.27 5.83
C ASN A 41 7.43 -11.31 6.73
N MET A 42 7.09 -10.94 7.98
CA MET A 42 6.49 -11.85 8.94
C MET A 42 5.06 -12.26 8.55
N GLY A 43 4.25 -11.32 8.06
CA GLY A 43 2.87 -11.59 7.65
C GLY A 43 2.76 -12.39 6.35
N LEU A 44 3.56 -12.12 5.32
CA LEU A 44 3.58 -12.94 4.10
C LEU A 44 4.26 -14.29 4.34
N TRP A 45 5.33 -14.33 5.14
CA TRP A 45 5.94 -15.58 5.55
C TRP A 45 4.94 -16.42 6.34
N GLY A 46 4.25 -15.85 7.33
CA GLY A 46 3.19 -16.51 8.07
C GLY A 46 2.08 -17.04 7.14
N LEU A 47 1.65 -16.25 6.14
CA LEU A 47 0.65 -16.67 5.15
C LEU A 47 1.11 -17.82 4.23
N PHE A 48 2.40 -17.87 3.89
CA PHE A 48 2.98 -18.88 3.00
C PHE A 48 3.48 -20.13 3.73
N THR A 49 3.99 -19.99 4.95
CA THR A 49 4.48 -21.09 5.82
C THR A 49 3.40 -21.63 6.75
N LEU A 50 2.15 -21.25 6.46
CA LEU A 50 0.94 -21.50 7.23
C LEU A 50 0.73 -23.01 7.49
N GLY A 51 1.34 -23.52 8.57
CA GLY A 51 0.99 -24.79 9.20
C GLY A 51 2.12 -25.62 9.82
N GLU A 52 3.40 -25.44 9.45
CA GLU A 52 4.38 -26.52 9.65
C GLU A 52 5.22 -26.45 10.94
N LYS A 53 5.33 -25.28 11.59
CA LYS A 53 5.97 -25.17 12.93
C LYS A 53 5.11 -24.41 13.92
N ILE A 54 4.28 -25.19 14.61
CA ILE A 54 3.44 -24.79 15.72
C ILE A 54 4.32 -24.56 16.96
N PRO A 55 4.12 -23.43 17.66
CA PRO A 55 3.57 -23.54 19.00
C PRO A 55 2.18 -22.88 19.02
N ARG A 56 1.26 -23.56 19.69
CA ARG A 56 -0.20 -23.40 19.62
C ARG A 56 -0.69 -22.01 20.07
N ASP A 57 0.18 -21.24 20.73
CA ASP A 57 -0.18 -20.02 21.47
C ASP A 57 -0.15 -18.72 20.63
N HIS A 58 0.43 -18.73 19.41
CA HIS A 58 0.59 -17.51 18.58
C HIS A 58 -0.32 -17.44 17.33
N SER A 59 -1.26 -18.38 17.18
CA SER A 59 -2.07 -18.50 15.94
C SER A 59 -2.94 -17.26 15.65
N ILE A 60 -3.49 -16.60 16.68
CA ILE A 60 -4.26 -15.35 16.52
C ILE A 60 -3.35 -14.21 16.03
N PHE A 61 -2.13 -14.14 16.56
CA PHE A 61 -1.17 -13.09 16.22
C PHE A 61 -0.76 -13.21 14.75
N LEU A 62 -0.41 -14.43 14.30
CA LEU A 62 -0.11 -14.73 12.89
C LEU A 62 -1.28 -14.41 11.96
N MET A 63 -2.53 -14.68 12.38
CA MET A 63 -3.72 -14.36 11.60
C MET A 63 -3.91 -12.84 11.45
N VAL A 64 -3.76 -12.09 12.55
CA VAL A 64 -3.84 -10.62 12.52
C VAL A 64 -2.74 -10.02 11.63
N GLU A 65 -1.51 -10.47 11.81
CA GLU A 65 -0.36 -10.03 10.98
C GLU A 65 -0.57 -10.36 9.50
N GLY A 66 -1.11 -11.54 9.18
CA GLY A 66 -1.43 -11.95 7.82
C GLY A 66 -2.49 -11.06 7.16
N ILE A 67 -3.60 -10.76 7.85
CA ILE A 67 -4.65 -9.86 7.34
C ILE A 67 -4.08 -8.46 7.12
N LEU A 68 -3.34 -7.93 8.10
CA LEU A 68 -2.72 -6.60 8.00
C LEU A 68 -1.70 -6.55 6.85
N ALA A 69 -0.88 -7.58 6.68
CA ALA A 69 0.07 -7.67 5.58
C ALA A 69 -0.64 -7.66 4.21
N VAL A 70 -1.75 -8.39 4.06
CA VAL A 70 -2.54 -8.38 2.81
C VAL A 70 -3.15 -7.00 2.56
N ILE A 71 -3.74 -6.36 3.56
CA ILE A 71 -4.32 -5.01 3.42
C ILE A 71 -3.24 -4.00 3.00
N VAL A 72 -2.09 -4.00 3.70
CA VAL A 72 -0.96 -3.12 3.41
C VAL A 72 -0.39 -3.41 2.02
N LEU A 73 -0.28 -4.68 1.62
CA LEU A 73 0.18 -5.08 0.29
C LEU A 73 -0.75 -4.54 -0.80
N VAL A 74 -2.07 -4.62 -0.63
CA VAL A 74 -3.05 -4.08 -1.58
C VAL A 74 -2.88 -2.56 -1.72
N PHE A 75 -2.73 -1.82 -0.62
CA PHE A 75 -2.44 -0.39 -0.68
C PHE A 75 -1.10 -0.09 -1.36
N GLY A 76 -0.06 -0.86 -1.04
CA GLY A 76 1.26 -0.73 -1.65
C GLY A 76 1.24 -0.96 -3.16
N LEU A 77 0.55 -2.01 -3.62
CA LEU A 77 0.35 -2.31 -5.04
C LEU A 77 -0.48 -1.22 -5.73
N GLY A 78 -1.55 -0.73 -5.10
CA GLY A 78 -2.35 0.37 -5.62
C GLY A 78 -1.52 1.64 -5.81
N PHE A 79 -0.72 2.00 -4.81
CA PHE A 79 0.20 3.13 -4.88
C PHE A 79 1.28 2.94 -5.96
N TYR A 80 1.83 1.74 -6.08
CA TYR A 80 2.82 1.39 -7.11
C TYR A 80 2.24 1.56 -8.52
N LEU A 81 1.04 1.02 -8.79
CA LEU A 81 0.35 1.15 -10.07
C LEU A 81 0.01 2.61 -10.37
N TYR A 82 -0.42 3.38 -9.37
CA TYR A 82 -0.68 4.82 -9.53
C TYR A 82 0.59 5.58 -9.92
N ASN A 83 1.71 5.30 -9.24
CA ASN A 83 3.02 5.86 -9.56
C ASN A 83 3.44 5.57 -11.00
N LEU A 84 3.29 4.31 -11.43
CA LEU A 84 3.65 3.88 -12.78
C LEU A 84 2.82 4.61 -13.84
N ARG A 85 1.51 4.74 -13.60
CA ARG A 85 0.59 5.45 -14.49
C ARG A 85 0.90 6.95 -14.56
N ASP A 86 1.18 7.58 -13.42
CA ASP A 86 1.57 9.00 -13.37
C ASP A 86 2.91 9.24 -14.10
N ALA A 87 3.91 8.39 -13.86
CA ALA A 87 5.21 8.49 -14.54
C ALA A 87 5.08 8.33 -16.07
N TYR A 88 4.24 7.40 -16.53
CA TYR A 88 3.95 7.21 -17.95
C TYR A 88 3.28 8.42 -18.59
N ASN A 89 2.22 8.95 -17.97
CA ASN A 89 1.51 10.12 -18.47
C ASN A 89 2.40 11.36 -18.52
N ASN A 90 3.25 11.54 -17.51
CA ASN A 90 4.22 12.66 -17.48
C ASN A 90 5.32 12.48 -18.54
N GLY A 91 5.75 11.25 -18.83
CA GLY A 91 6.67 10.96 -19.93
C GLY A 91 6.06 11.33 -21.29
N LEU A 92 4.80 10.95 -21.54
CA LEU A 92 4.10 11.26 -22.79
C LEU A 92 3.96 12.77 -23.02
N LYS A 93 3.56 13.53 -21.98
CA LYS A 93 3.43 15.00 -22.05
C LYS A 93 4.75 15.69 -22.36
N ARG A 94 5.86 15.12 -21.87
CA ARG A 94 7.20 15.64 -22.17
C ARG A 94 7.57 15.37 -23.63
N ASP A 95 7.27 14.19 -24.15
CA ASP A 95 7.54 13.81 -25.54
C ASP A 95 6.70 14.63 -26.54
N THR A 96 5.49 15.05 -26.16
CA THR A 96 4.65 15.96 -26.96
C THR A 96 5.00 17.44 -26.81
N GLY A 97 5.99 17.79 -25.98
CA GLY A 97 6.41 19.17 -25.73
C GLY A 97 5.44 19.98 -24.86
N GLU A 98 4.46 19.34 -24.23
CA GLU A 98 3.54 19.99 -23.31
C GLU A 98 4.24 20.34 -21.99
N ARG A 99 3.80 21.45 -21.37
CA ARG A 99 4.31 21.83 -20.05
C ARG A 99 3.86 20.80 -19.01
N LEU A 100 4.84 20.21 -18.35
CA LEU A 100 4.63 19.35 -17.19
C LEU A 100 3.95 20.12 -16.07
N SER A 101 2.84 19.61 -15.54
CA SER A 101 2.13 20.28 -14.46
C SER A 101 2.96 20.32 -13.18
N SER A 102 3.12 21.53 -12.64
CA SER A 102 3.87 21.73 -11.39
C SER A 102 3.13 21.10 -10.20
N VAL A 103 3.84 20.83 -9.10
CA VAL A 103 3.23 20.34 -7.84
C VAL A 103 2.09 21.26 -7.39
N LYS A 104 2.28 22.58 -7.56
CA LYS A 104 1.28 23.60 -7.23
C LYS A 104 0.02 23.47 -8.09
N GLU A 105 0.16 23.24 -9.38
CA GLU A 105 -0.97 23.08 -10.30
C GLU A 105 -1.70 21.76 -10.06
N GLN A 106 -0.97 20.69 -9.74
CA GLN A 106 -1.60 19.42 -9.36
C GLN A 106 -2.39 19.55 -8.06
N TYR A 107 -1.85 20.26 -7.07
CA TYR A 107 -2.56 20.53 -5.82
C TYR A 107 -3.82 21.38 -6.04
N HIS A 108 -3.72 22.43 -6.85
CA HIS A 108 -4.87 23.27 -7.18
C HIS A 108 -5.95 22.46 -7.91
N ASN A 109 -5.57 21.66 -8.91
CA ASN A 109 -6.48 20.76 -9.61
C ASN A 109 -7.10 19.71 -8.68
N LEU A 110 -6.33 19.17 -7.72
CA LEU A 110 -6.85 18.28 -6.69
C LEU A 110 -7.87 18.96 -5.79
N ILE A 111 -7.74 20.25 -5.50
CA ILE A 111 -8.74 21.00 -4.73
C ILE A 111 -9.95 21.34 -5.59
N ASP A 112 -9.75 21.75 -6.84
CA ASP A 112 -10.85 22.24 -7.67
C ASP A 112 -11.73 21.09 -8.18
N ASN A 113 -11.12 19.98 -8.58
CA ASN A 113 -11.83 18.83 -9.17
C ASN A 113 -11.77 17.56 -8.31
N GLY A 114 -10.79 17.45 -7.41
CA GLY A 114 -10.51 16.25 -6.64
C GLY A 114 -10.89 16.31 -5.16
N PHE A 115 -11.44 17.44 -4.68
CA PHE A 115 -11.69 17.66 -3.26
C PHE A 115 -12.58 16.61 -2.59
N PRO A 116 -13.66 16.10 -3.24
CA PRO A 116 -14.42 14.99 -2.68
C PRO A 116 -13.56 13.76 -2.42
N TYR A 117 -12.67 13.41 -3.35
CA TYR A 117 -11.77 12.27 -3.19
C TYR A 117 -10.72 12.50 -2.10
N LEU A 118 -10.22 13.73 -1.97
CA LEU A 118 -9.25 14.08 -0.92
C LEU A 118 -9.85 13.91 0.47
N ILE A 119 -11.07 14.40 0.71
CA ILE A 119 -11.77 14.24 1.99
C ILE A 119 -12.19 12.78 2.22
N MET A 120 -12.61 12.06 1.19
CA MET A 120 -12.98 10.66 1.31
C MET A 120 -11.78 9.75 1.62
N SER A 121 -10.56 10.10 1.19
CA SER A 121 -9.39 9.24 1.34
C SER A 121 -9.04 8.85 2.80
N PRO A 122 -9.00 9.77 3.80
CA PRO A 122 -8.80 9.37 5.20
C PRO A 122 -10.00 8.58 5.74
N GLY A 123 -11.23 8.93 5.35
CA GLY A 123 -12.42 8.20 5.78
C GLY A 123 -12.45 6.76 5.26
N PHE A 124 -12.03 6.55 4.01
CA PHE A 124 -11.88 5.23 3.42
C PHE A 124 -10.79 4.42 4.12
N LEU A 125 -9.63 5.04 4.41
CA LEU A 125 -8.56 4.37 5.16
C LEU A 125 -9.05 3.90 6.53
N LEU A 126 -9.74 4.78 7.27
CA LEU A 126 -10.36 4.41 8.55
C LEU A 126 -11.38 3.28 8.40
N LEU A 127 -12.23 3.32 7.37
CA LEU A 127 -13.21 2.27 7.09
C LEU A 127 -12.54 0.91 6.89
N VAL A 128 -11.44 0.86 6.13
CA VAL A 128 -10.70 -0.40 5.91
C VAL A 128 -10.21 -0.99 7.22
N PHE A 129 -9.61 -0.19 8.11
CA PHE A 129 -9.08 -0.71 9.38
C PHE A 129 -10.16 -0.94 10.46
N VAL A 130 -11.22 -0.14 10.50
CA VAL A 130 -12.27 -0.22 11.54
C VAL A 130 -13.36 -1.22 11.18
N VAL A 131 -13.63 -1.43 9.89
CA VAL A 131 -14.74 -2.27 9.44
C VAL A 131 -14.25 -3.50 8.70
N ILE A 132 -13.41 -3.34 7.67
CA ILE A 132 -13.01 -4.47 6.82
C ILE A 132 -12.08 -5.42 7.59
N PHE A 133 -11.09 -4.89 8.31
CA PHE A 133 -10.16 -5.71 9.08
C PHE A 133 -10.87 -6.60 10.13
N PRO A 134 -11.77 -6.10 11.00
CA PRO A 134 -12.48 -6.95 11.95
C PRO A 134 -13.37 -8.00 11.29
N ILE A 135 -14.02 -7.66 10.16
CA ILE A 135 -14.83 -8.62 9.41
C ILE A 135 -13.96 -9.78 8.89
N LEU A 136 -12.83 -9.46 8.26
CA LEU A 136 -11.89 -10.49 7.78
C LEU A 136 -11.38 -11.35 8.93
N PHE A 137 -11.07 -10.74 10.08
CA PHE A 137 -10.63 -11.45 11.28
C PHE A 137 -11.70 -12.43 11.78
N VAL A 138 -12.95 -11.99 11.93
CA VAL A 138 -14.06 -12.86 12.39
C VAL A 138 -14.33 -13.98 11.40
N VAL A 139 -14.29 -13.69 10.09
CA VAL A 139 -14.48 -14.72 9.05
C VAL A 139 -13.37 -15.77 9.12
N LEU A 140 -12.10 -15.37 9.19
CA LEU A 140 -10.99 -16.32 9.29
C LEU A 140 -11.01 -17.10 10.62
N LEU A 141 -11.41 -16.44 11.72
CA LEU A 141 -11.62 -17.10 13.00
C LEU A 141 -12.71 -18.18 12.91
N ALA A 142 -13.81 -17.91 12.20
CA ALA A 142 -14.90 -18.87 12.01
C ALA A 142 -14.49 -20.10 11.18
N PHE A 143 -13.52 -19.96 10.28
CA PHE A 143 -12.93 -21.08 9.53
C PHE A 143 -11.77 -21.77 10.25
N THR A 144 -11.32 -21.22 11.37
CA THR A 144 -10.28 -21.82 12.21
C THR A 144 -10.95 -22.60 13.33
N ASN A 145 -10.45 -23.80 13.65
CA ASN A 145 -10.94 -24.59 14.79
C ASN A 145 -10.40 -24.02 16.12
N TYR A 146 -10.71 -22.74 16.39
CA TYR A 146 -10.36 -22.07 17.62
C TYR A 146 -11.45 -22.29 18.66
N ASP A 147 -11.21 -23.25 19.54
CA ASP A 147 -12.09 -23.54 20.66
C ASP A 147 -11.61 -22.73 21.87
N LEU A 148 -12.34 -21.66 22.22
CA LEU A 148 -12.08 -20.81 23.41
C LEU A 148 -12.15 -21.60 24.74
N TYR A 149 -12.55 -22.88 24.70
CA TYR A 149 -12.84 -23.72 25.87
C TYR A 149 -11.72 -24.69 26.29
N HIS A 150 -10.55 -24.68 25.64
CA HIS A 150 -9.42 -25.55 26.01
C HIS A 150 -8.18 -24.78 26.47
N SER A 151 -8.35 -23.73 27.27
CA SER A 151 -7.27 -23.21 28.10
C SER A 151 -6.98 -24.24 29.20
N PRO A 152 -5.78 -24.86 29.26
CA PRO A 152 -5.38 -25.62 30.44
C PRO A 152 -5.28 -24.63 31.63
N PRO A 153 -5.69 -25.03 32.85
CA PRO A 153 -5.58 -24.19 34.03
C PRO A 153 -4.13 -23.79 34.36
#